data_AF-A0A962UJS0-F1
#
_entry.id   AF-A0A962UJS0-F1
#
_cell.length_a   1.000
_cell.length_b   1.000
_cell.length_c   1.000
_cell.angle_alpha   90.00
_cell.angle_beta   90.00
_cell.angle_gamma   90.00
#
_symmetry.space_group_name_H-M   'P 1'
#
loop_
_entity.id
_entity.type
_entity.pdbx_description
1 polymer ?
#
loop_
_entity_poly.entity_id
_entity_poly.type
_entity_poly.pdbx_seq_one_letter_code
_entity_poly.pdbx_strand_id
1 'polypeptide(L)'
;MAETDANAQAQPEAQTETVEASEFGSLLQREFKPKSDQAKEAVENAVRTLAEQALQHTTLISKDVLKSIESMIAAIDRKLSEQINLIMHHPDFQELEGAWRGLNYLIFNTETDEMLKIRVMNISKKDLSKTLKKYKGVVWDQSPLFKKIYEEEYGQFGGEPFGCLVGDYHFDHSPPDVELLRNMAQIAAASHTPFIAGASPTVMQMDSWQELSNPRDLTKIFQTPEYGGWRGLRDSEDSRYIGLAMPRFLARTPYGPKTDPVEEFDFEEEVESGDHSKYCWANSAYAMATNITRAFKMYGWCTRIRGIESGGAVENLPTHVFPTDDGGVDAKCPTEIAI
;
A
#
# COMPACT_ATOMS: atom_id res chain seq x y z
N MET A 1 0.28 67.16 -64.53
CA MET A 1 0.51 66.94 -63.09
C MET A 1 0.78 65.46 -62.94
N ALA A 2 1.89 65.13 -62.26
CA ALA A 2 2.67 63.91 -62.46
C ALA A 2 2.00 62.61 -61.98
N GLU A 3 2.20 61.55 -62.75
CA GLU A 3 2.12 60.14 -62.35
C GLU A 3 3.42 59.72 -61.64
N THR A 4 3.31 58.90 -60.60
CA THR A 4 4.40 58.05 -60.08
C THR A 4 3.81 56.76 -59.54
N ASP A 5 3.98 55.69 -60.30
CA ASP A 5 3.99 54.30 -59.83
C ASP A 5 5.37 53.97 -59.23
N ALA A 6 5.40 53.31 -58.08
CA ALA A 6 6.58 52.58 -57.60
C ALA A 6 6.19 51.47 -56.60
N ASN A 7 6.01 50.28 -57.16
CA ASN A 7 6.51 48.96 -56.74
C ASN A 7 6.46 48.53 -55.27
N ALA A 8 5.71 47.45 -55.04
CA ALA A 8 5.67 46.64 -53.84
C ALA A 8 6.91 45.74 -53.71
N GLN A 9 7.46 45.63 -52.51
CA GLN A 9 8.34 44.54 -52.07
C GLN A 9 7.59 43.68 -51.05
N ALA A 10 7.50 42.38 -51.31
CA ALA A 10 7.18 41.37 -50.31
C ALA A 10 8.18 40.21 -50.47
N GLN A 11 8.92 39.93 -49.39
CA GLN A 11 9.92 38.88 -49.27
C GLN A 11 9.26 37.49 -49.16
N PRO A 12 9.89 36.41 -49.67
CA PRO A 12 9.47 35.03 -49.43
C PRO A 12 10.37 34.37 -48.36
N GLU A 13 9.89 34.22 -47.12
CA GLU A 13 10.64 33.50 -46.06
C GLU A 13 9.80 32.47 -45.25
N ALA A 14 8.61 32.05 -45.72
CA ALA A 14 7.74 31.14 -44.95
C ALA A 14 7.49 29.75 -45.56
N GLN A 15 8.20 29.34 -46.62
CA GLN A 15 7.88 28.10 -47.36
C GLN A 15 8.84 26.92 -47.13
N THR A 16 9.94 27.09 -46.41
CA THR A 16 10.97 26.04 -46.29
C THR A 16 10.72 25.03 -45.15
N GLU A 17 10.16 25.45 -44.01
CA GLU A 17 9.90 24.54 -42.87
C GLU A 17 8.71 23.59 -43.07
N THR A 18 7.74 23.96 -43.92
CA THR A 18 6.51 23.17 -44.13
C THR A 18 6.68 22.04 -45.15
N VAL A 19 7.69 22.14 -46.03
CA VAL A 19 7.94 21.15 -47.09
C VAL A 19 8.68 19.91 -46.54
N GLU A 20 9.64 20.10 -45.64
CA GLU A 20 10.36 18.97 -45.01
C GLU A 20 9.43 18.10 -44.13
N ALA A 21 8.49 18.72 -43.41
CA ALA A 21 7.51 18.00 -42.59
C ALA A 21 6.54 17.14 -43.43
N SER A 22 6.16 17.63 -44.61
CA SER A 22 5.26 16.93 -45.55
C SER A 22 5.97 15.75 -46.24
N GLU A 23 7.23 15.93 -46.63
CA GLU A 23 8.04 14.88 -47.25
C GLU A 23 8.35 13.76 -46.25
N PHE A 24 8.64 14.11 -44.99
CA PHE A 24 8.84 13.16 -43.90
C PHE A 24 7.59 12.30 -43.60
N GLY A 25 6.41 12.92 -43.49
CA GLY A 25 5.15 12.20 -43.31
C GLY A 25 4.84 11.25 -44.48
N SER A 26 5.22 11.62 -45.71
CA SER A 26 5.04 10.77 -46.89
C SER A 26 5.95 9.52 -46.89
N LEU A 27 7.16 9.63 -46.35
CA LEU A 27 8.10 8.51 -46.20
C LEU A 27 7.64 7.52 -45.11
N LEU A 28 7.14 8.03 -43.98
CA LEU A 28 6.58 7.20 -42.91
C LEU A 28 5.37 6.39 -43.37
N GLN A 29 4.51 7.01 -44.18
CA GLN A 29 3.33 6.34 -44.72
C GLN A 29 3.69 5.23 -45.72
N ARG A 30 4.82 5.36 -46.42
CA ARG A 30 5.33 4.35 -47.37
C ARG A 30 5.94 3.13 -46.68
N GLU A 31 6.72 3.33 -45.62
CA GLU A 31 7.43 2.26 -44.91
C GLU A 31 6.55 1.51 -43.90
N PHE A 32 5.77 2.21 -43.08
CA PHE A 32 5.00 1.58 -41.99
C PHE A 32 3.58 1.14 -42.37
N LYS A 33 3.01 1.68 -43.46
CA LYS A 33 1.64 1.40 -43.95
C LYS A 33 0.57 1.33 -42.82
N PRO A 34 0.42 2.38 -42.00
CA PRO A 34 -0.56 2.42 -40.93
C PRO A 34 -1.99 2.28 -41.49
N LYS A 35 -2.82 1.45 -40.85
CA LYS A 35 -4.19 1.12 -41.30
C LYS A 35 -5.26 2.05 -40.75
N SER A 36 -4.93 2.89 -39.77
CA SER A 36 -5.82 3.86 -39.14
C SER A 36 -5.13 5.20 -38.94
N ASP A 37 -5.92 6.27 -38.85
CA ASP A 37 -5.40 7.63 -38.63
C ASP A 37 -4.69 7.76 -37.27
N GLN A 38 -5.19 7.09 -36.23
CA GLN A 38 -4.53 7.01 -34.92
C GLN A 38 -3.15 6.35 -34.99
N ALA A 39 -3.01 5.29 -35.78
CA ALA A 39 -1.72 4.62 -35.95
C ALA A 39 -0.73 5.49 -36.74
N LYS A 40 -1.23 6.29 -37.69
CA LYS A 40 -0.39 7.24 -38.43
C LYS A 40 0.15 8.34 -37.50
N GLU A 41 -0.71 8.92 -36.67
CA GLU A 41 -0.35 9.96 -35.71
C GLU A 41 0.63 9.44 -34.64
N ALA A 42 0.41 8.22 -34.12
CA ALA A 42 1.33 7.57 -33.18
C ALA A 42 2.73 7.35 -33.78
N VAL A 43 2.81 6.91 -35.05
CA VAL A 43 4.08 6.71 -35.76
C VAL A 43 4.79 8.05 -36.01
N GLU A 44 4.07 9.08 -36.46
CA GLU A 44 4.66 10.41 -36.67
C GLU A 44 5.23 11.00 -35.37
N ASN A 45 4.49 10.88 -34.27
CA ASN A 45 4.94 11.30 -32.94
C ASN A 45 6.17 10.50 -32.48
N ALA A 46 6.15 9.17 -32.60
CA ALA A 46 7.26 8.32 -32.19
C ALA A 46 8.57 8.65 -32.94
N VAL A 47 8.52 8.84 -34.25
CA VAL A 47 9.73 9.14 -35.04
C VAL A 47 10.21 10.57 -34.80
N ARG A 48 9.30 11.54 -34.58
CA ARG A 48 9.70 12.90 -34.17
C ARG A 48 10.42 12.89 -32.83
N THR A 49 9.86 12.24 -31.81
CA THR A 49 10.47 12.14 -30.48
C THR A 49 11.84 11.44 -30.53
N LEU A 50 11.96 10.37 -31.32
CA LEU A 50 13.22 9.67 -31.51
C LEU A 50 14.27 10.55 -32.20
N ALA A 51 13.88 11.33 -33.21
CA ALA A 51 14.78 12.27 -33.88
C ALA A 51 15.28 13.36 -32.93
N GLU A 52 14.39 13.96 -32.14
CA GLU A 52 14.74 14.98 -31.14
C GLU A 52 15.73 14.43 -30.08
N GLN A 53 15.48 13.23 -29.56
CA GLN A 53 16.35 12.59 -28.58
C GLN A 53 17.71 12.17 -29.17
N ALA A 54 17.71 11.63 -30.39
CA ALA A 54 18.96 11.27 -31.09
C ALA A 54 19.82 12.51 -31.41
N LEU A 55 19.19 13.65 -31.72
CA LEU A 55 19.89 14.93 -31.93
C LEU A 55 20.52 15.48 -30.65
N GLN A 56 19.83 15.36 -29.51
CA GLN A 56 20.34 15.80 -28.19
C GLN A 56 21.44 14.88 -27.64
N HIS A 57 21.38 13.58 -27.94
CA HIS A 57 22.33 12.56 -27.46
C HIS A 57 23.13 11.92 -28.62
N THR A 58 23.86 12.75 -29.37
CA THR A 58 24.61 12.36 -30.58
C THR A 58 25.71 11.31 -30.35
N THR A 59 26.09 11.05 -29.10
CA THR A 59 27.20 10.18 -28.69
C THR A 59 26.85 8.69 -28.59
N LEU A 60 25.60 8.27 -28.84
CA LEU A 60 25.13 6.88 -28.65
C LEU A 60 24.67 6.17 -29.93
N ILE A 61 24.91 6.74 -31.11
CA ILE A 61 24.52 6.08 -32.37
C ILE A 61 25.57 5.02 -32.72
N SER A 62 25.32 3.79 -32.31
CA SER A 62 26.11 2.63 -32.72
C SER A 62 25.84 2.30 -34.20
N LYS A 63 26.67 1.45 -34.83
CA LYS A 63 26.39 0.93 -36.19
C LYS A 63 25.07 0.16 -36.26
N ASP A 64 24.56 -0.28 -35.11
CA ASP A 64 23.28 -0.93 -34.94
C ASP A 64 22.26 0.04 -34.33
N VAL A 65 21.28 0.42 -35.14
CA VAL A 65 20.20 1.35 -34.77
C VAL A 65 19.28 0.71 -33.72
N LEU A 66 19.04 -0.60 -33.79
CA LEU A 66 18.16 -1.30 -32.85
C LEU A 66 18.75 -1.26 -31.43
N LYS A 67 20.04 -1.58 -31.31
CA LYS A 67 20.75 -1.50 -30.03
C LYS A 67 20.78 -0.09 -29.44
N SER A 68 20.84 0.93 -30.31
CA SER A 68 20.80 2.33 -29.88
C SER A 68 19.42 2.69 -29.34
N ILE A 69 18.35 2.25 -30.01
CA ILE A 69 16.96 2.44 -29.55
C ILE A 69 16.73 1.71 -28.21
N GLU A 70 17.15 0.44 -28.09
CA GLU A 70 17.05 -0.33 -26.85
C GLU A 70 17.76 0.38 -25.69
N SER A 71 18.94 0.96 -25.93
CA SER A 71 19.66 1.72 -24.91
C SER A 71 18.95 3.01 -24.49
N MET A 72 18.26 3.67 -25.43
CA MET A 72 17.46 4.87 -25.13
C MET A 72 16.21 4.51 -24.31
N ILE A 73 15.54 3.41 -24.66
CA ILE A 73 14.40 2.88 -23.90
C ILE A 73 14.85 2.52 -22.47
N ALA A 74 15.94 1.78 -22.31
CA ALA A 74 16.47 1.44 -21.00
C ALA A 74 16.82 2.68 -20.14
N ALA A 75 17.27 3.77 -20.77
CA ALA A 75 17.53 5.03 -20.06
C ALA A 75 16.23 5.74 -19.62
N ILE A 76 15.15 5.61 -20.39
CA ILE A 76 13.81 6.09 -20.01
C ILE A 76 13.27 5.23 -18.87
N ASP A 77 13.33 3.92 -18.99
CA ASP A 77 12.84 2.96 -17.99
C ASP A 77 13.54 3.14 -16.65
N ARG A 78 14.84 3.43 -16.68
CA ARG A 78 15.60 3.81 -15.48
C ARG A 78 15.05 5.08 -14.83
N LYS A 79 14.81 6.15 -15.60
CA LYS A 79 14.26 7.41 -15.05
C LYS A 79 12.85 7.23 -14.51
N LEU A 80 12.03 6.43 -15.19
CA LEU A 80 10.69 6.06 -14.73
C LEU A 80 10.77 5.27 -13.42
N SER A 81 11.66 4.28 -13.34
CA SER A 81 11.87 3.48 -12.14
C SER A 81 12.31 4.34 -10.96
N GLU A 82 13.31 5.20 -11.14
CA GLU A 82 13.78 6.14 -10.11
C GLU A 82 12.62 7.02 -9.60
N GLN A 83 11.80 7.56 -10.50
CA GLN A 83 10.67 8.42 -10.13
C GLN A 83 9.52 7.65 -9.47
N ILE A 84 9.20 6.45 -9.94
CA ILE A 84 8.12 5.61 -9.40
C ILE A 84 8.51 5.08 -8.02
N ASN A 85 9.77 4.70 -7.80
CA ASN A 85 10.28 4.34 -6.49
C ASN A 85 10.03 5.46 -5.47
N LEU A 86 10.30 6.72 -5.82
CA LEU A 86 10.02 7.87 -4.93
C LEU A 86 8.52 8.04 -4.62
N ILE A 87 7.65 7.79 -5.60
CA ILE A 87 6.19 7.90 -5.42
C ILE A 87 5.68 6.76 -4.54
N MET A 88 6.10 5.53 -4.82
CA MET A 88 5.64 4.33 -4.14
C MET A 88 6.18 4.22 -2.72
N HIS A 89 7.42 4.65 -2.48
CA HIS A 89 8.03 4.64 -1.15
C HIS A 89 7.68 5.89 -0.31
N HIS A 90 6.81 6.78 -0.81
CA HIS A 90 6.32 7.89 -0.03
C HIS A 90 5.43 7.38 1.13
N PRO A 91 5.60 7.87 2.38
CA PRO A 91 4.86 7.37 3.54
C PRO A 91 3.34 7.37 3.36
N ASP A 92 2.78 8.43 2.79
CA ASP A 92 1.33 8.53 2.56
C ASP A 92 0.82 7.48 1.56
N PHE A 93 1.62 7.15 0.54
CA PHE A 93 1.25 6.14 -0.44
C PHE A 93 1.37 4.74 0.17
N GLN A 94 2.44 4.47 0.92
CA GLN A 94 2.64 3.19 1.59
C GLN A 94 1.57 2.92 2.66
N GLU A 95 1.15 3.93 3.42
CA GLU A 95 0.06 3.78 4.39
C GLU A 95 -1.24 3.39 3.69
N LEU A 96 -1.57 4.08 2.59
CA LEU A 96 -2.76 3.78 1.79
C LEU A 96 -2.67 2.41 1.12
N GLU A 97 -1.53 2.09 0.51
CA GLU A 97 -1.28 0.81 -0.17
C GLU A 97 -1.35 -0.35 0.84
N GLY A 98 -0.70 -0.22 2.00
CA GLY A 98 -0.70 -1.23 3.05
C GLY A 98 -2.10 -1.49 3.60
N ALA A 99 -2.92 -0.45 3.79
CA ALA A 99 -4.31 -0.58 4.23
C ALA A 99 -5.17 -1.31 3.18
N TRP A 100 -5.13 -0.88 1.92
CA TRP A 100 -5.94 -1.49 0.86
C TRP A 100 -5.47 -2.90 0.49
N ARG A 101 -4.16 -3.16 0.51
CA ARG A 101 -3.62 -4.51 0.29
C ARG A 101 -3.92 -5.43 1.47
N GLY A 102 -3.88 -4.93 2.70
CA GLY A 102 -4.33 -5.68 3.87
C GLY A 102 -5.82 -6.06 3.78
N LEU A 103 -6.67 -5.12 3.38
CA LEU A 103 -8.08 -5.40 3.13
C LEU A 103 -8.28 -6.38 1.96
N ASN A 104 -7.53 -6.23 0.88
CA ASN A 104 -7.54 -7.14 -0.26
C ASN A 104 -7.18 -8.57 0.21
N TYR A 105 -6.10 -8.72 0.98
CA TYR A 105 -5.70 -9.98 1.59
C TYR A 105 -6.84 -10.60 2.42
N LEU A 106 -7.51 -9.83 3.29
CA LEU A 106 -8.64 -10.35 4.07
C LEU A 106 -9.78 -10.85 3.17
N ILE A 107 -10.13 -10.10 2.12
CA ILE A 107 -11.25 -10.45 1.23
C ILE A 107 -10.91 -11.70 0.41
N PHE A 108 -9.76 -11.75 -0.25
CA PHE A 108 -9.40 -12.85 -1.14
C PHE A 108 -9.03 -14.14 -0.41
N ASN A 109 -8.63 -14.04 0.86
CA ASN A 109 -8.37 -15.21 1.70
C ASN A 109 -9.59 -15.62 2.56
N THR A 110 -10.77 -15.01 2.34
CA THR A 110 -12.00 -15.34 3.07
C THR A 110 -13.08 -15.86 2.13
N GLU A 111 -13.61 -17.05 2.42
CA GLU A 111 -14.76 -17.62 1.69
C GLU A 111 -16.09 -17.01 2.17
N THR A 112 -16.45 -15.84 1.63
CA THR A 112 -17.72 -15.17 1.93
C THR A 112 -18.93 -15.91 1.36
N ASP A 113 -20.00 -16.00 2.13
CA ASP A 113 -21.30 -16.57 1.74
C ASP A 113 -22.44 -15.87 2.50
N GLU A 114 -23.63 -16.47 2.55
CA GLU A 114 -24.77 -15.92 3.31
C GLU A 114 -24.47 -15.78 4.82
N MET A 115 -23.60 -16.64 5.37
CA MET A 115 -23.25 -16.70 6.79
C MET A 115 -22.04 -15.82 7.12
N LEU A 116 -21.18 -15.52 6.15
CA LEU A 116 -19.93 -14.78 6.36
C LEU A 116 -19.88 -13.52 5.50
N LYS A 117 -20.02 -12.37 6.17
CA LYS A 117 -20.01 -11.04 5.56
C LYS A 117 -18.88 -10.19 6.12
N ILE A 118 -18.25 -9.41 5.24
CA ILE A 118 -17.25 -8.40 5.61
C ILE A 118 -17.86 -7.04 5.32
N ARG A 119 -17.99 -6.19 6.34
CA ARG A 119 -18.48 -4.81 6.21
C ARG A 119 -17.35 -3.84 6.51
N VAL A 120 -17.12 -2.89 5.61
CA VAL A 120 -16.00 -1.94 5.71
C VAL A 120 -16.55 -0.56 6.03
N MET A 121 -15.93 0.11 7.01
CA MET A 121 -16.21 1.50 7.35
C MET A 121 -14.90 2.29 7.31
N ASN A 122 -14.83 3.28 6.42
CA ASN A 122 -13.68 4.16 6.31
C ASN A 122 -13.73 5.24 7.40
N ILE A 123 -12.81 5.18 8.35
CA ILE A 123 -12.65 6.21 9.37
C ILE A 123 -11.17 6.32 9.75
N SER A 124 -10.64 7.54 9.77
CA SER A 124 -9.26 7.77 10.20
C SER A 124 -9.13 7.57 11.71
N LYS A 125 -7.96 7.14 12.19
CA LYS A 125 -7.70 7.01 13.64
C LYS A 125 -7.96 8.32 14.40
N LYS A 126 -7.62 9.46 13.77
CA LYS A 126 -7.82 10.81 14.31
C LYS A 126 -9.30 11.14 14.45
N ASP A 127 -10.11 10.84 13.43
CA ASP A 127 -11.55 11.11 13.47
C ASP A 127 -12.28 10.16 14.41
N LEU A 128 -11.86 8.91 14.49
CA LEU A 128 -12.36 7.94 15.47
C LEU A 128 -12.11 8.44 16.89
N SER A 129 -10.86 8.82 17.21
CA SER A 129 -10.49 9.37 18.50
C SER A 129 -11.29 10.64 18.84
N LYS A 130 -11.39 11.58 17.89
CA LYS A 130 -12.17 12.82 18.05
C LYS A 130 -13.65 12.56 18.29
N THR A 131 -14.21 11.58 17.58
CA THR A 131 -15.62 11.21 17.72
C THR A 131 -15.86 10.61 19.10
N LEU A 132 -15.14 9.56 19.48
CA LEU A 132 -15.31 8.91 20.78
C LEU A 132 -15.01 9.85 21.96
N LYS A 133 -14.07 10.78 21.79
CA LYS A 133 -13.77 11.82 22.80
C LYS A 133 -14.94 12.75 23.10
N LYS A 134 -15.86 12.98 22.15
CA LYS A 134 -17.05 13.80 22.37
C LYS A 134 -18.11 13.10 23.22
N TYR A 135 -18.11 11.77 23.21
CA TYR A 135 -19.16 10.95 23.83
C TYR A 135 -18.65 10.21 25.08
N LYS A 136 -17.67 10.74 25.82
CA LYS A 136 -17.14 10.03 27.00
C LYS A 136 -18.08 10.06 28.20
N GLY A 137 -17.90 9.10 29.11
CA GLY A 137 -18.59 9.07 30.39
C GLY A 137 -19.99 8.50 30.24
N VAL A 138 -21.03 9.22 30.64
CA VAL A 138 -22.41 8.71 30.66
C VAL A 138 -23.02 8.57 29.25
N VAL A 139 -22.52 9.31 28.27
CA VAL A 139 -23.11 9.42 26.92
C VAL A 139 -22.39 8.58 25.85
N TRP A 140 -21.61 7.57 26.26
CA TRP A 140 -20.80 6.75 25.37
C TRP A 140 -21.61 5.85 24.44
N ASP A 141 -22.76 5.41 24.92
CA ASP A 141 -23.81 4.68 24.20
C ASP A 141 -24.49 5.54 23.11
N GLN A 142 -24.32 6.86 23.11
CA GLN A 142 -24.85 7.73 22.06
C GLN A 142 -23.85 7.98 20.92
N SER A 143 -22.64 7.41 21.01
CA SER A 143 -21.61 7.62 20.00
C SER A 143 -22.01 7.02 18.64
N PRO A 144 -21.69 7.67 17.50
CA PRO A 144 -22.02 7.16 16.18
C PRO A 144 -21.52 5.74 15.93
N LEU A 145 -20.36 5.39 16.50
CA LEU A 145 -19.81 4.04 16.38
C LEU A 145 -20.62 3.02 17.18
N PHE A 146 -21.01 3.35 18.41
CA PHE A 146 -21.86 2.47 19.21
C PHE A 146 -23.20 2.23 18.52
N LYS A 147 -23.83 3.26 17.95
CA LYS A 147 -25.09 3.09 17.21
C LYS A 147 -24.96 2.11 16.05
N LYS A 148 -23.88 2.23 15.27
CA LYS A 148 -23.63 1.33 14.13
C LYS A 148 -23.36 -0.11 14.52
N ILE A 149 -22.60 -0.32 15.59
CA ILE A 149 -22.18 -1.67 16.00
C ILE A 149 -23.26 -2.35 16.85
N TYR A 150 -23.82 -1.60 17.80
CA TYR A 150 -24.77 -2.10 18.78
C TYR A 150 -26.21 -1.86 18.34
N GLU A 151 -26.66 -0.60 18.20
CA GLU A 151 -28.09 -0.31 17.98
C GLU A 151 -28.63 -0.81 16.63
N GLU A 152 -27.90 -0.59 15.53
CA GLU A 152 -28.33 -0.92 14.17
C GLU A 152 -28.28 -2.43 13.89
N GLU A 153 -27.45 -3.20 14.61
CA GLU A 153 -27.23 -4.63 14.36
C GLU A 153 -27.53 -5.50 15.58
N TYR A 154 -26.70 -5.44 16.63
CA TYR A 154 -26.82 -6.35 17.79
C TYR A 154 -28.14 -6.16 18.57
N GLY A 155 -28.56 -4.92 18.79
CA GLY A 155 -29.77 -4.54 19.52
C GLY A 155 -31.03 -4.48 18.65
N GLN A 156 -30.90 -4.61 17.33
CA GLN A 156 -32.00 -4.53 16.39
C GLN A 156 -32.63 -5.91 16.16
N PHE A 157 -33.96 -5.99 16.24
CA PHE A 157 -34.66 -7.23 15.90
C PHE A 157 -34.46 -7.56 14.40
N GLY A 158 -33.88 -8.73 14.13
CA GLY A 158 -33.53 -9.17 12.79
C GLY A 158 -32.23 -8.58 12.23
N GLY A 159 -31.43 -7.89 13.05
CA GLY A 159 -30.09 -7.42 12.67
C GLY A 159 -29.06 -8.55 12.60
N GLU A 160 -27.86 -8.23 12.10
CA GLU A 160 -26.75 -9.17 11.94
C GLU A 160 -25.58 -8.78 12.85
N PRO A 161 -25.50 -9.33 14.08
CA PRO A 161 -24.43 -9.03 15.02
C PRO A 161 -23.03 -9.16 14.42
N PHE A 162 -22.18 -8.18 14.69
CA PHE A 162 -20.77 -8.27 14.31
C PHE A 162 -20.05 -9.33 15.15
N GLY A 163 -19.36 -10.27 14.49
CA GLY A 163 -18.58 -11.31 15.18
C GLY A 163 -17.19 -10.86 15.63
N CYS A 164 -16.53 -9.98 14.86
CA CYS A 164 -15.23 -9.41 15.18
C CYS A 164 -15.11 -8.02 14.54
N LEU A 165 -14.45 -7.10 15.23
CA LEU A 165 -14.06 -5.79 14.68
C LEU A 165 -12.56 -5.81 14.38
N VAL A 166 -12.20 -5.32 13.20
CA VAL A 166 -10.81 -5.19 12.77
C VAL A 166 -10.51 -3.71 12.61
N GLY A 167 -9.61 -3.20 13.44
CA GLY A 167 -9.10 -1.84 13.33
C GLY A 167 -7.77 -1.84 12.60
N ASP A 168 -7.75 -1.29 11.39
CA ASP A 168 -6.49 -1.05 10.68
C ASP A 168 -5.75 0.18 11.24
N TYR A 169 -5.32 0.05 12.49
CA TYR A 169 -4.57 1.05 13.22
C TYR A 169 -3.42 0.40 13.96
N HIS A 170 -2.39 1.20 14.22
CA HIS A 170 -1.28 0.84 15.09
C HIS A 170 -1.41 1.63 16.39
N PHE A 171 -1.53 0.94 17.52
CA PHE A 171 -1.69 1.56 18.83
C PHE A 171 -0.39 1.57 19.62
N ASP A 172 -0.13 2.66 20.34
CA ASP A 172 0.98 2.80 21.27
C ASP A 172 0.53 2.95 22.74
N HIS A 173 1.48 3.20 23.63
CA HIS A 173 1.23 3.40 25.06
C HIS A 173 0.86 4.86 25.41
N SER A 174 0.75 5.74 24.42
CA SER A 174 0.48 7.16 24.64
C SER A 174 -0.94 7.36 25.22
N PRO A 175 -1.16 8.46 25.98
CA PRO A 175 -2.47 8.78 26.51
C PRO A 175 -3.64 8.78 25.49
N PRO A 176 -3.52 9.36 24.27
CA PRO A 176 -4.63 9.34 23.31
C PRO A 176 -4.96 7.93 22.80
N ASP A 177 -3.97 7.06 22.64
CA ASP A 177 -4.18 5.69 22.16
C ASP A 177 -4.76 4.80 23.25
N VAL A 178 -4.24 4.90 24.48
CA VAL A 178 -4.82 4.22 25.64
C VAL A 178 -6.27 4.65 25.85
N GLU A 179 -6.56 5.94 25.70
CA GLU A 179 -7.92 6.46 25.82
C GLU A 179 -8.83 5.94 24.71
N LEU A 180 -8.35 5.88 23.47
CA LEU A 180 -9.08 5.31 22.34
C LEU A 180 -9.36 3.83 22.55
N LEU A 181 -8.36 3.04 22.97
CA LEU A 181 -8.51 1.62 23.29
C LEU A 181 -9.53 1.40 24.40
N ARG A 182 -9.54 2.22 25.46
CA ARG A 182 -10.57 2.10 26.52
C ARG A 182 -11.99 2.30 25.99
N ASN A 183 -12.21 3.30 25.12
CA ASN A 183 -13.54 3.52 24.55
C ASN A 183 -13.93 2.37 23.61
N MET A 184 -12.98 1.86 22.81
CA MET A 184 -13.22 0.69 21.96
C MET A 184 -13.49 -0.56 22.77
N ALA A 185 -12.81 -0.75 23.91
CA ALA A 185 -13.06 -1.86 24.84
C ALA A 185 -14.50 -1.85 25.35
N GLN A 186 -15.01 -0.68 25.74
CA GLN A 186 -16.38 -0.52 26.22
C GLN A 186 -17.43 -0.86 25.14
N ILE A 187 -17.23 -0.37 23.91
CA ILE A 187 -18.12 -0.68 22.78
C ILE A 187 -18.05 -2.17 22.43
N ALA A 188 -16.85 -2.75 22.37
CA ALA A 188 -16.60 -4.15 22.08
C ALA A 188 -17.20 -5.08 23.15
N ALA A 189 -17.06 -4.72 24.42
CA ALA A 189 -17.61 -5.48 25.53
C ALA A 189 -19.14 -5.47 25.55
N ALA A 190 -19.76 -4.32 25.24
CA ALA A 190 -21.22 -4.20 25.18
C ALA A 190 -21.82 -4.96 23.99
N SER A 191 -21.18 -4.93 22.83
CA SER A 191 -21.62 -5.64 21.61
C SER A 191 -21.18 -7.12 21.56
N HIS A 192 -20.39 -7.57 22.53
CA HIS A 192 -19.73 -8.89 22.52
C HIS A 192 -18.89 -9.14 21.26
N THR A 193 -18.28 -8.09 20.72
CA THR A 193 -17.51 -8.15 19.48
C THR A 193 -16.05 -7.78 19.75
N PRO A 194 -15.11 -8.75 19.84
CA PRO A 194 -13.70 -8.46 20.05
C PRO A 194 -13.13 -7.50 19.00
N PHE A 195 -12.32 -6.55 19.43
CA PHE A 195 -11.60 -5.58 18.61
C PHE A 195 -10.14 -6.01 18.44
N ILE A 196 -9.75 -6.29 17.20
CA ILE A 196 -8.39 -6.69 16.82
C ILE A 196 -7.73 -5.57 16.03
N ALA A 197 -6.54 -5.15 16.43
CA ALA A 197 -5.77 -4.12 15.74
C ALA A 197 -4.26 -4.40 15.79
N GLY A 198 -3.44 -3.53 15.19
CA GLY A 198 -1.98 -3.63 15.24
C GLY A 198 -1.40 -2.94 16.47
N ALA A 199 -0.31 -3.49 17.02
CA ALA A 199 0.54 -2.75 17.95
C ALA A 199 1.61 -1.96 17.18
N SER A 200 1.88 -0.74 17.62
CA SER A 200 3.01 0.07 17.16
C SER A 200 4.32 -0.43 17.80
N PRO A 201 5.48 -0.39 17.10
CA PRO A 201 6.78 -0.68 17.73
C PRO A 201 7.07 0.23 18.93
N THR A 202 6.51 1.46 18.92
CA THR A 202 6.62 2.42 20.03
C THR A 202 5.95 1.95 21.32
N VAL A 203 5.08 0.91 21.30
CA VAL A 203 4.62 0.22 22.52
C VAL A 203 5.78 -0.37 23.30
N MET A 204 6.87 -0.77 22.64
CA MET A 204 8.05 -1.37 23.26
C MET A 204 9.22 -0.38 23.37
N GLN A 205 8.97 0.93 23.23
CA GLN A 205 10.01 1.97 23.14
C GLN A 205 11.02 1.71 22.00
N MET A 206 10.53 1.20 20.88
CA MET A 206 11.32 0.94 19.67
C MET A 206 10.84 1.82 18.52
N ASP A 207 11.77 2.20 17.65
CA ASP A 207 11.43 2.90 16.40
C ASP A 207 11.00 1.90 15.32
N SER A 208 11.53 0.67 15.38
CA SER A 208 11.24 -0.41 14.44
C SER A 208 11.05 -1.76 15.14
N TRP A 209 10.18 -2.62 14.61
CA TRP A 209 10.04 -3.99 15.10
C TRP A 209 11.29 -4.84 14.91
N GLN A 210 12.24 -4.42 14.07
CA GLN A 210 13.55 -5.07 13.94
C GLN A 210 14.36 -5.06 15.23
N GLU A 211 14.12 -4.09 16.11
CA GLU A 211 14.83 -3.95 17.37
C GLU A 211 14.28 -4.89 18.46
N LEU A 212 13.24 -5.68 18.17
CA LEU A 212 12.57 -6.52 19.14
C LEU A 212 13.49 -7.58 19.77
N SER A 213 14.55 -7.99 19.07
CA SER A 213 15.57 -8.93 19.58
C SER A 213 16.61 -8.27 20.51
N ASN A 214 16.67 -6.93 20.57
CA ASN A 214 17.68 -6.21 21.34
C ASN A 214 17.45 -6.29 22.86
N PRO A 215 16.23 -6.07 23.40
CA PRO A 215 16.01 -6.10 24.84
C PRO A 215 16.02 -7.54 25.38
N ARG A 216 16.80 -7.78 26.43
CA ARG A 216 16.80 -9.07 27.14
C ARG A 216 15.49 -9.38 27.86
N ASP A 217 14.74 -8.36 28.29
CA ASP A 217 13.50 -8.51 29.05
C ASP A 217 12.50 -7.40 28.72
N LEU A 218 11.51 -7.73 27.88
CA LEU A 218 10.43 -6.82 27.49
C LEU A 218 9.49 -6.47 28.65
N THR A 219 9.43 -7.31 29.69
CA THR A 219 8.51 -7.10 30.83
C THR A 219 8.87 -5.83 31.59
N LYS A 220 10.17 -5.52 31.70
CA LYS A 220 10.65 -4.32 32.40
C LYS A 220 10.20 -3.02 31.74
N ILE A 221 10.03 -3.02 30.43
CA ILE A 221 9.58 -1.85 29.66
C ILE A 221 8.20 -1.41 30.18
N PHE A 222 7.27 -2.35 30.35
CA PHE A 222 5.91 -2.09 30.83
C PHE A 222 5.79 -1.72 32.32
N GLN A 223 6.87 -1.86 33.10
CA GLN A 223 6.88 -1.54 34.52
C GLN A 223 7.22 -0.07 34.79
N THR A 224 7.72 0.66 33.79
CA THR A 224 8.06 2.07 33.97
C THR A 224 6.80 2.92 34.24
N PRO A 225 6.95 4.11 34.85
CA PRO A 225 5.83 5.00 35.11
C PRO A 225 5.08 5.46 33.85
N GLU A 226 5.75 5.55 32.70
CA GLU A 226 5.16 5.95 31.41
C GLU A 226 4.01 5.03 31.00
N TYR A 227 4.09 3.74 31.34
CA TYR A 227 3.06 2.73 31.06
C TYR A 227 1.97 2.66 32.14
N GLY A 228 1.88 3.62 33.06
CA GLY A 228 0.82 3.65 34.06
C GLY A 228 -0.58 3.60 33.44
N GLY A 229 -0.80 4.34 32.35
CA GLY A 229 -2.06 4.32 31.59
C GLY A 229 -2.32 2.97 30.90
N TRP A 230 -1.28 2.39 30.30
CA TRP A 230 -1.33 1.10 29.63
C TRP A 230 -1.62 -0.06 30.59
N ARG A 231 -0.99 -0.06 31.77
CA ARG A 231 -1.28 -1.03 32.84
C ARG A 231 -2.71 -0.89 33.32
N GLY A 232 -3.17 0.33 33.57
CA GLY A 232 -4.58 0.56 33.92
C GLY A 232 -5.58 0.13 32.84
N LEU A 233 -5.21 0.17 31.56
CA LEU A 233 -6.01 -0.43 30.48
C LEU A 233 -6.02 -1.96 30.60
N ARG A 234 -4.87 -2.61 30.79
CA ARG A 234 -4.76 -4.07 30.91
C ARG A 234 -5.45 -4.65 32.14
N ASP A 235 -5.50 -3.88 33.23
CA ASP A 235 -6.20 -4.27 34.47
C ASP A 235 -7.72 -4.12 34.35
N SER A 236 -8.22 -3.41 33.33
CA SER A 236 -9.66 -3.23 33.08
C SER A 236 -10.31 -4.52 32.60
N GLU A 237 -11.51 -4.82 33.10
CA GLU A 237 -12.28 -6.02 32.71
C GLU A 237 -12.61 -6.03 31.21
N ASP A 238 -12.98 -4.88 30.65
CA ASP A 238 -13.34 -4.73 29.24
C ASP A 238 -12.16 -5.00 28.28
N SER A 239 -10.92 -4.91 28.77
CA SER A 239 -9.72 -5.10 27.93
C SER A 239 -9.59 -6.51 27.37
N ARG A 240 -10.33 -7.49 27.92
CA ARG A 240 -10.41 -8.86 27.39
C ARG A 240 -10.94 -8.93 25.95
N TYR A 241 -11.67 -7.89 25.51
CA TYR A 241 -12.18 -7.78 24.15
C TYR A 241 -11.17 -7.14 23.19
N ILE A 242 -9.97 -6.76 23.63
CA ILE A 242 -8.95 -6.16 22.78
C ILE A 242 -7.85 -7.18 22.48
N GLY A 243 -7.58 -7.40 21.20
CA GLY A 243 -6.40 -8.08 20.71
C GLY A 243 -5.50 -7.13 19.92
N LEU A 244 -4.21 -7.12 20.22
CA LEU A 244 -3.22 -6.38 19.43
C LEU A 244 -2.24 -7.36 18.80
N ALA A 245 -2.14 -7.32 17.48
CA ALA A 245 -1.26 -8.14 16.67
C ALA A 245 0.07 -7.41 16.39
N MET A 246 1.17 -8.14 16.51
CA MET A 246 2.52 -7.71 16.12
C MET A 246 3.30 -8.95 15.65
N PRO A 247 4.28 -8.80 14.75
CA PRO A 247 4.63 -7.60 13.96
C PRO A 247 3.74 -7.48 12.71
N ARG A 248 4.00 -6.54 11.78
CA ARG A 248 3.34 -6.50 10.47
C ARG A 248 3.83 -7.63 9.55
N PHE A 249 3.06 -7.93 8.50
CA PHE A 249 3.42 -8.93 7.49
C PHE A 249 3.54 -8.30 6.09
N LEU A 250 4.31 -8.94 5.22
CA LEU A 250 4.60 -8.43 3.89
C LEU A 250 3.35 -8.54 3.00
N ALA A 251 2.90 -7.42 2.44
CA ALA A 251 1.66 -7.37 1.67
C ALA A 251 1.83 -7.87 0.23
N ARG A 252 3.02 -7.66 -0.36
CA ARG A 252 3.37 -8.07 -1.72
C ARG A 252 4.87 -8.27 -1.87
N THR A 253 5.28 -8.99 -2.90
CA THR A 253 6.67 -8.98 -3.35
C THR A 253 7.00 -7.64 -4.03
N PRO A 254 8.26 -7.17 -3.90
CA PRO A 254 8.76 -6.05 -4.69
C PRO A 254 8.67 -6.34 -6.19
N TYR A 255 8.34 -5.31 -6.97
CA TYR A 255 8.31 -5.41 -8.43
C TYR A 255 9.72 -5.52 -8.98
N GLY A 256 9.88 -6.36 -9.98
CA GLY A 256 11.16 -6.58 -10.63
C GLY A 256 11.06 -7.63 -11.72
N PRO A 257 11.96 -7.61 -12.72
CA PRO A 257 11.91 -8.52 -13.87
C PRO A 257 12.05 -9.99 -13.49
N LYS A 258 12.68 -10.26 -12.33
CA LYS A 258 12.88 -11.62 -11.79
C LYS A 258 11.79 -12.05 -10.81
N THR A 259 11.04 -11.11 -10.23
CA THR A 259 10.09 -11.35 -9.14
C THR A 259 8.66 -11.21 -9.64
N ASP A 260 8.21 -9.97 -9.82
CA ASP A 260 6.88 -9.61 -10.31
C ASP A 260 7.04 -8.56 -11.43
N PRO A 261 7.12 -8.99 -12.70
CA PRO A 261 7.41 -8.10 -13.82
C PRO A 261 6.17 -7.27 -14.18
N VAL A 262 6.41 -6.00 -14.54
CA VAL A 262 5.37 -5.10 -15.05
C VAL A 262 5.36 -5.18 -16.58
N GLU A 263 4.18 -5.25 -17.20
CA GLU A 263 4.05 -5.37 -18.67
C GLU A 263 4.38 -4.08 -19.43
N GLU A 264 4.21 -2.92 -18.76
CA GLU A 264 4.28 -1.60 -19.41
C GLU A 264 5.72 -1.12 -19.66
N PHE A 265 6.65 -1.39 -18.74
CA PHE A 265 8.06 -1.02 -18.84
C PHE A 265 8.92 -1.87 -17.88
N ASP A 266 10.24 -1.86 -18.09
CA ASP A 266 11.21 -2.58 -17.26
C ASP A 266 11.39 -1.90 -15.89
N PHE A 267 10.45 -2.15 -14.98
CA PHE A 267 10.44 -1.57 -13.64
C PHE A 267 11.24 -2.41 -12.64
N GLU A 268 12.20 -1.79 -11.96
CA GLU A 268 12.92 -2.36 -10.82
C GLU A 268 12.60 -1.55 -9.55
N GLU A 269 11.97 -2.20 -8.57
CA GLU A 269 11.69 -1.58 -7.28
C GLU A 269 12.91 -1.65 -6.35
N GLU A 270 13.44 -0.49 -5.99
CA GLU A 270 14.67 -0.40 -5.20
C GLU A 270 14.42 -0.68 -3.71
N VAL A 271 14.36 -1.96 -3.32
CA VAL A 271 14.27 -2.38 -1.90
C VAL A 271 15.62 -2.80 -1.29
N GLU A 272 16.69 -2.77 -2.08
CA GLU A 272 18.00 -3.26 -1.71
C GLU A 272 18.76 -2.25 -0.84
N SER A 273 18.76 -2.47 0.48
CA SER A 273 19.66 -1.82 1.47
C SER A 273 19.45 -2.33 2.90
N GLY A 274 18.73 -3.45 3.07
CA GLY A 274 18.29 -3.89 4.40
C GLY A 274 17.24 -2.98 5.03
N ASP A 275 16.85 -1.87 4.38
CA ASP A 275 15.82 -0.96 4.88
C ASP A 275 14.43 -1.59 4.72
N HIS A 276 13.79 -1.87 5.85
CA HIS A 276 12.43 -2.42 5.85
C HIS A 276 11.38 -1.39 5.46
N SER A 277 11.70 -0.08 5.53
CA SER A 277 10.73 0.98 5.21
C SER A 277 10.25 0.92 3.76
N LYS A 278 11.08 0.42 2.85
CA LYS A 278 10.77 0.34 1.41
C LYS A 278 9.80 -0.79 1.05
N TYR A 279 9.61 -1.77 1.93
CA TYR A 279 8.66 -2.86 1.70
C TYR A 279 7.24 -2.41 2.04
N CYS A 280 6.27 -2.91 1.27
CA CYS A 280 4.84 -2.69 1.55
C CYS A 280 4.36 -3.64 2.66
N TRP A 281 4.18 -3.12 3.87
CA TRP A 281 3.73 -3.90 5.03
C TRP A 281 2.22 -3.75 5.26
N ALA A 282 1.52 -4.88 5.43
CA ALA A 282 0.13 -4.93 5.83
C ALA A 282 -0.01 -5.18 7.34
N ASN A 283 -1.09 -4.64 7.91
CA ASN A 283 -1.41 -4.82 9.32
C ASN A 283 -1.81 -6.26 9.62
N SER A 284 -1.13 -6.91 10.59
CA SER A 284 -1.40 -8.29 10.99
C SER A 284 -2.77 -8.52 11.64
N ALA A 285 -3.49 -7.44 11.97
CA ALA A 285 -4.91 -7.53 12.29
C ALA A 285 -5.71 -8.20 11.15
N TYR A 286 -5.36 -7.97 9.89
CA TYR A 286 -5.97 -8.63 8.74
C TYR A 286 -5.66 -10.13 8.70
N ALA A 287 -4.41 -10.53 8.95
CA ALA A 287 -4.04 -11.94 9.00
C ALA A 287 -4.76 -12.69 10.13
N MET A 288 -4.91 -12.06 11.30
CA MET A 288 -5.69 -12.61 12.39
C MET A 288 -7.18 -12.71 12.03
N ALA A 289 -7.73 -11.70 11.35
CA ALA A 289 -9.10 -11.71 10.87
C ALA A 289 -9.35 -12.84 9.87
N THR A 290 -8.41 -13.10 8.95
CA THR A 290 -8.47 -14.25 8.02
C THR A 290 -8.51 -15.57 8.78
N ASN A 291 -7.77 -15.72 9.88
CA ASN A 291 -7.85 -16.92 10.71
C ASN A 291 -9.22 -17.06 11.38
N ILE A 292 -9.82 -15.95 11.84
CA ILE A 292 -11.16 -15.93 12.43
C ILE A 292 -12.22 -16.34 11.41
N THR A 293 -12.20 -15.74 10.22
CA THR A 293 -13.15 -16.05 9.14
C THR A 293 -13.01 -17.49 8.67
N ARG A 294 -11.78 -17.99 8.51
CA ARG A 294 -11.49 -19.39 8.17
C ARG A 294 -12.01 -20.36 9.23
N ALA A 295 -11.77 -20.09 10.52
CA ALA A 295 -12.25 -20.94 11.61
C ALA A 295 -13.79 -20.99 11.63
N PHE A 296 -14.45 -19.84 11.47
CA PHE A 296 -15.90 -19.78 11.39
C PHE A 296 -16.43 -20.55 10.19
N LYS A 297 -15.83 -20.40 9.00
CA LYS A 297 -16.24 -21.11 7.80
C LYS A 297 -16.11 -22.63 7.94
N MET A 298 -15.00 -23.12 8.49
CA MET A 298 -14.72 -24.54 8.61
C MET A 298 -15.48 -25.23 9.73
N TYR A 299 -15.73 -24.54 10.85
CA TYR A 299 -16.24 -25.17 12.07
C TYR A 299 -17.55 -24.57 12.58
N GLY A 300 -18.01 -23.44 12.04
CA GLY A 300 -19.11 -22.64 12.59
C GLY A 300 -18.76 -21.85 13.85
N TRP A 301 -17.50 -21.94 14.31
CA TRP A 301 -17.02 -21.31 15.55
C TRP A 301 -15.59 -20.79 15.40
N CYS A 302 -15.28 -19.66 16.06
CA CYS A 302 -13.97 -19.01 16.00
C CYS A 302 -12.98 -19.55 17.07
N THR A 303 -13.02 -20.83 17.40
CA THR A 303 -12.19 -21.40 18.49
C THR A 303 -10.77 -21.78 18.04
N ARG A 304 -10.59 -22.13 16.75
CA ARG A 304 -9.33 -22.60 16.17
C ARG A 304 -8.63 -21.51 15.36
N ILE A 305 -8.18 -20.48 16.06
CA ILE A 305 -7.58 -19.25 15.49
C ILE A 305 -6.12 -19.04 15.89
N ARG A 306 -5.50 -20.02 16.55
CA ARG A 306 -4.15 -19.95 17.11
C ARG A 306 -3.42 -21.28 16.94
N GLY A 307 -2.08 -21.24 17.00
CA GLY A 307 -1.20 -22.41 16.90
C GLY A 307 -1.04 -22.91 15.46
N ILE A 308 0.15 -23.45 15.16
CA ILE A 308 0.59 -23.78 13.78
C ILE A 308 -0.37 -24.79 13.14
N GLU A 309 -0.62 -25.92 13.81
CA GLU A 309 -1.51 -26.97 13.30
C GLU A 309 -2.97 -26.83 13.77
N SER A 310 -3.28 -25.78 14.53
CA SER A 310 -4.59 -25.58 15.16
C SER A 310 -5.36 -24.37 14.61
N GLY A 311 -5.08 -24.00 13.36
CA GLY A 311 -5.83 -22.98 12.59
C GLY A 311 -5.30 -21.55 12.71
N GLY A 312 -4.16 -21.35 13.38
CA GLY A 312 -3.49 -20.06 13.49
C GLY A 312 -2.38 -19.82 12.46
N ALA A 313 -2.04 -20.80 11.61
CA ALA A 313 -1.02 -20.62 10.59
C ALA A 313 -1.47 -19.62 9.52
N VAL A 314 -0.61 -18.64 9.25
CA VAL A 314 -0.75 -17.70 8.13
C VAL A 314 0.12 -18.23 7.00
N GLU A 315 -0.52 -18.74 5.95
CA GLU A 315 0.13 -19.45 4.85
C GLU A 315 0.31 -18.53 3.64
N ASN A 316 1.19 -18.92 2.72
CA ASN A 316 1.41 -18.24 1.44
C ASN A 316 1.79 -16.77 1.56
N LEU A 317 2.59 -16.42 2.59
CA LEU A 317 3.12 -15.07 2.71
C LEU A 317 4.14 -14.78 1.59
N PRO A 318 4.12 -13.57 1.01
CA PRO A 318 5.12 -13.15 0.03
C PRO A 318 6.55 -13.31 0.59
N THR A 319 7.45 -13.84 -0.22
CA THR A 319 8.87 -14.01 0.14
C THR A 319 9.71 -13.36 -0.95
N HIS A 320 10.57 -12.42 -0.56
CA HIS A 320 11.50 -11.76 -1.47
C HIS A 320 12.91 -12.33 -1.26
N VAL A 321 13.53 -12.84 -2.32
CA VAL A 321 14.85 -13.47 -2.27
C VAL A 321 15.85 -12.56 -2.98
N PHE A 322 16.93 -12.19 -2.30
CA PHE A 322 17.93 -11.25 -2.81
C PHE A 322 19.36 -11.77 -2.60
N PRO A 323 20.30 -11.41 -3.49
CA PRO A 323 21.71 -11.75 -3.30
C PRO A 323 22.31 -10.94 -2.15
N THR A 324 23.19 -11.56 -1.36
CA THR A 324 23.90 -10.88 -0.27
C THR A 324 25.33 -10.52 -0.67
N ASP A 325 25.91 -9.55 0.05
CA ASP A 325 27.30 -9.09 -0.15
C ASP A 325 28.33 -10.22 0.03
N ASP A 326 28.00 -11.23 0.83
CA ASP A 326 28.82 -12.43 1.07
C ASP A 326 28.75 -13.44 -0.10
N GLY A 327 28.07 -13.11 -1.20
CA GLY A 327 27.86 -13.98 -2.35
C GLY A 327 26.82 -15.08 -2.13
N GLY A 328 26.07 -14.99 -1.03
CA GLY A 328 24.96 -15.86 -0.71
C GLY A 328 23.65 -15.37 -1.31
N VAL A 329 22.59 -16.13 -1.05
CA VAL A 329 21.21 -15.76 -1.35
C VAL A 329 20.47 -15.80 -0.03
N ASP A 330 19.82 -14.70 0.34
CA ASP A 330 19.02 -14.58 1.55
C ASP A 330 17.57 -14.27 1.21
N ALA A 331 16.66 -14.67 2.10
CA ALA A 331 15.23 -14.47 1.95
C ALA A 331 14.75 -13.49 3.00
N LYS A 332 14.07 -12.43 2.55
CA LYS A 332 13.43 -11.48 3.45
C LYS A 332 12.37 -12.20 4.27
N CYS A 333 12.44 -12.02 5.59
CA CYS A 333 11.40 -12.52 6.49
C CYS A 333 10.03 -11.92 6.09
N PRO A 334 8.99 -12.74 5.88
CA PRO A 334 7.67 -12.22 5.52
C PRO A 334 6.97 -11.46 6.65
N THR A 335 7.48 -11.54 7.88
CA THR A 335 7.16 -10.65 9.00
C THR A 335 8.32 -9.71 9.24
N GLU A 336 8.07 -8.53 9.83
CA GLU A 336 9.15 -7.53 10.01
C GLU A 336 10.34 -8.04 10.83
N ILE A 337 10.10 -9.03 11.70
CA ILE A 337 11.12 -9.73 12.45
C ILE A 337 10.69 -11.18 12.67
N ALA A 338 11.67 -12.07 12.87
CA ALA A 338 11.46 -13.41 13.41
C ALA A 338 11.42 -13.35 14.94
N ILE A 339 10.37 -13.94 15.56
CA ILE A 339 10.12 -13.95 17.02
C ILE A 339 10.45 -15.31 17.62
#